data_AF-A0A085B9W0-F1
#
_entry.id   AF-A0A085B9W0-F1
#
_cell.length_a   1.000
_cell.length_b   1.000
_cell.length_c   1.000
_cell.angle_alpha   90.00
_cell.angle_beta   90.00
_cell.angle_gamma   90.00
#
_symmetry.space_group_name_H-M   'P 1'
#
loop_
_entity.id
_entity.type
_entity.pdbx_description
1 polymer ?
#
loop_
_entity_poly.entity_id
_entity_poly.type
_entity_poly.pdbx_seq_one_letter_code
_entity_poly.pdbx_strand_id
1 'polypeptide(L)'
;MVVFLEIILTIFYTIITPREKNSRLIDVKSILKGVVERAFLTYSLISGFPHVLTLFGALKLGTRLKSADNENTEEGRKKESRYNDYYLVGNFISVALSIVYFNLLQD
;
A
#
# COMPACT_ATOMS: atom_id res chain seq x y z
N MET A 1 -12.19 5.52 16.03
CA MET A 1 -11.02 5.06 16.82
C MET A 1 -9.82 4.77 15.92
N VAL A 2 -9.95 3.92 14.90
CA VAL A 2 -8.86 3.56 13.95
C VAL A 2 -8.22 4.79 13.28
N VAL A 3 -9.01 5.67 12.68
CA VAL A 3 -8.52 6.86 11.95
C VAL A 3 -7.71 7.80 12.85
N PHE A 4 -8.14 7.98 14.10
CA PHE A 4 -7.42 8.80 15.09
C PHE A 4 -6.05 8.20 15.43
N LEU A 5 -6.00 6.87 15.57
CA LEU A 5 -4.77 6.13 15.85
C LEU A 5 -3.80 6.17 14.65
N GLU A 6 -4.31 6.13 13.42
CA GLU A 6 -3.50 6.33 12.21
C GLU A 6 -2.89 7.72 12.11
N ILE A 7 -3.64 8.78 12.48
CA ILE A 7 -3.14 10.15 12.49
C ILE A 7 -2.00 10.28 13.52
N ILE A 8 -2.18 9.75 14.72
CA ILE A 8 -1.14 9.75 15.77
C ILE A 8 0.11 9.00 15.31
N LEU A 9 -0.03 7.79 14.76
CA LEU A 9 1.10 7.01 14.25
C LEU A 9 1.82 7.70 13.10
N THR A 10 1.09 8.42 12.24
CA THR A 10 1.67 9.16 11.12
C THR A 10 2.47 10.37 11.60
N ILE A 11 1.98 11.09 12.60
CA ILE A 11 2.71 12.19 13.26
C ILE A 11 3.96 11.64 13.97
N PHE A 12 3.82 10.55 14.71
CA PHE A 12 4.93 9.91 15.42
C PHE A 12 6.02 9.41 14.46
N TYR A 13 5.63 8.76 13.36
CA TYR A 13 6.54 8.34 12.29
C TYR A 13 7.29 9.53 11.68
N THR A 14 6.60 10.64 11.44
CA THR A 14 7.20 11.86 10.88
C THR A 14 8.21 12.50 11.84
N ILE A 15 7.97 12.41 13.16
CA ILE A 15 8.87 12.93 14.20
C ILE A 15 10.12 12.04 14.36
N ILE A 16 9.96 10.71 14.32
CA ILE A 16 11.05 9.76 14.55
C ILE A 16 11.93 9.57 13.34
N THR A 17 11.37 9.63 12.13
CA THR A 17 12.14 9.39 10.91
C THR A 17 13.18 10.50 10.75
N PRO A 18 14.49 10.19 10.89
CA PRO A 18 15.53 11.22 10.79
C PRO A 18 15.43 11.87 9.41
N ARG A 19 15.39 13.20 9.38
CA ARG A 19 15.36 14.03 8.16
C ARG A 19 16.70 13.93 7.42
N GLU A 20 17.04 12.75 6.93
CA GLU A 20 18.22 12.59 6.10
C GLU A 20 17.88 12.98 4.65
N LYS A 21 18.34 14.19 4.33
CA LYS A 21 18.64 14.69 2.99
C LYS A 21 17.48 14.93 2.00
N ASN A 22 17.32 16.24 1.78
CA ASN A 22 16.82 16.90 0.57
C ASN A 22 15.30 17.14 0.53
N SER A 23 14.96 18.40 0.78
CA SER A 23 13.67 19.03 0.59
C SER A 23 13.16 18.91 -0.84
N ARG A 24 12.46 17.81 -1.14
CA ARG A 24 11.47 17.83 -2.22
C ARG A 24 10.15 17.39 -1.60
N LEU A 25 9.25 18.37 -1.52
CA LEU A 25 7.79 18.26 -1.46
C LEU A 25 7.28 16.93 -0.92
N ILE A 26 6.66 16.98 0.26
CA ILE A 26 5.76 15.95 0.79
C ILE A 26 5.08 15.24 -0.39
N ASP A 27 5.49 13.99 -0.68
CA ASP A 27 4.96 13.26 -1.82
C ASP A 27 3.56 12.76 -1.45
N VAL A 28 2.58 13.64 -1.66
CA VAL A 28 1.17 13.40 -1.34
C VAL A 28 0.67 12.11 -1.98
N LYS A 29 1.22 11.73 -3.14
CA LYS A 29 0.89 10.46 -3.81
C LYS A 29 1.35 9.26 -2.98
N SER A 30 2.57 9.32 -2.44
CA SER A 30 3.11 8.26 -1.56
C SER A 30 2.33 8.15 -0.26
N ILE A 31 1.95 9.29 0.34
CA ILE A 31 1.12 9.31 1.56
C ILE A 31 -0.28 8.73 1.27
N LEU A 32 -0.94 9.17 0.20
CA LEU A 32 -2.26 8.68 -0.18
C LEU A 32 -2.24 7.17 -0.45
N LYS A 33 -1.21 6.68 -1.17
CA LYS A 33 -1.00 5.24 -1.38
C LYS A 33 -0.91 4.50 -0.05
N GLY A 34 -0.10 5.00 0.89
CA GLY A 34 0.03 4.41 2.23
C GLY A 34 -1.28 4.39 3.02
N VAL A 35 -2.10 5.45 2.94
CA VAL A 35 -3.41 5.52 3.59
C VAL A 35 -4.38 4.50 2.98
N VAL A 36 -4.44 4.39 1.65
CA VAL A 36 -5.31 3.41 0.96
C VAL A 36 -4.92 1.98 1.32
N GLU A 37 -3.61 1.67 1.33
CA GLU A 37 -3.10 0.36 1.75
C GLU A 37 -3.56 0.00 3.18
N ARG A 38 -3.47 0.95 4.12
CA ARG A 38 -3.85 0.72 5.52
C ARG A 38 -5.36 0.63 5.74
N ALA A 39 -6.14 1.44 5.02
CA ALA A 39 -7.60 1.36 5.04
C ALA A 39 -8.08 -0.01 4.53
N PHE A 40 -7.51 -0.49 3.43
CA PHE A 40 -7.80 -1.82 2.88
C PHE A 40 -7.46 -2.96 3.86
N LEU A 41 -6.27 -2.92 4.46
CA LEU A 41 -5.85 -3.92 5.44
C LEU A 41 -6.76 -3.91 6.67
N THR A 42 -7.09 -2.73 7.17
CA THR A 42 -7.95 -2.60 8.35
C THR A 42 -9.36 -3.11 8.07
N TYR A 43 -9.94 -2.75 6.92
CA TYR A 43 -11.24 -3.28 6.49
C TYR A 43 -11.23 -4.81 6.42
N SER A 44 -10.23 -5.38 5.75
CA SER A 44 -10.11 -6.83 5.57
C SER A 44 -9.95 -7.58 6.89
N LEU A 45 -9.19 -7.03 7.84
CA LEU A 45 -9.02 -7.62 9.17
C LEU A 45 -10.29 -7.53 10.01
N ILE A 46 -11.03 -6.42 9.95
CA ILE A 46 -12.32 -6.28 10.65
C ILE A 46 -13.35 -7.27 10.07
N SER A 47 -13.33 -7.51 8.76
CA SER A 47 -14.18 -8.53 8.12
C SER A 47 -13.74 -9.98 8.39
N GLY A 48 -12.68 -10.21 9.18
CA GLY A 48 -12.25 -11.56 9.56
C GLY A 48 -11.38 -12.28 8.52
N PHE A 49 -10.75 -11.55 7.59
CA PHE A 49 -9.88 -12.11 6.55
C PHE A 49 -8.39 -11.84 6.82
N PRO A 50 -7.74 -12.56 7.77
CA PRO A 50 -6.33 -12.36 8.09
C PRO A 50 -5.40 -12.77 6.93
N HIS A 51 -5.83 -13.66 6.04
CA HIS A 51 -5.08 -14.09 4.85
C HIS A 51 -4.71 -12.93 3.91
N VAL A 52 -5.46 -11.82 3.96
CA VAL A 52 -5.16 -10.61 3.20
C VAL A 52 -3.82 -9.99 3.61
N LEU A 53 -3.37 -10.20 4.85
CA LEU A 53 -2.07 -9.76 5.33
C LEU A 53 -0.92 -10.48 4.61
N THR A 54 -1.07 -11.79 4.38
CA THR A 54 -0.11 -12.61 3.63
C THR A 54 -0.06 -12.19 2.16
N LEU A 55 -1.23 -11.98 1.54
CA LEU A 55 -1.32 -11.46 0.17
C LEU A 55 -0.64 -10.09 0.05
N PHE A 56 -0.94 -9.17 0.98
CA PHE A 56 -0.33 -7.84 1.02
C PHE A 56 1.20 -7.92 1.14
N GLY A 57 1.71 -8.76 2.04
CA GLY A 57 3.15 -8.99 2.20
C GLY A 57 3.81 -9.54 0.95
N ALA A 58 3.21 -10.56 0.33
CA ALA A 58 3.70 -11.17 -0.91
C ALA A 58 3.73 -10.16 -2.07
N LEU A 59 2.67 -9.35 -2.22
CA LEU A 59 2.60 -8.31 -3.24
C LEU A 59 3.66 -7.23 -3.01
N LYS A 60 3.85 -6.78 -1.77
CA LYS A 60 4.85 -5.74 -1.44
C LYS A 60 6.29 -6.22 -1.62
N LEU A 61 6.55 -7.52 -1.41
CA LEU A 61 7.84 -8.15 -1.68
C LEU A 61 8.07 -8.34 -3.18
N GLY A 62 7.10 -8.92 -3.89
CA GLY A 62 7.21 -9.17 -5.34
C GLY A 62 7.39 -7.89 -6.15
N THR A 63 6.69 -6.82 -5.75
CA THR A 63 6.83 -5.49 -6.36
C THR A 63 8.23 -4.90 -6.12
N ARG A 64 8.83 -5.07 -4.94
CA ARG A 64 10.19 -4.58 -4.65
C ARG A 64 11.29 -5.37 -5.36
N LEU A 65 11.17 -6.69 -5.40
CA LEU A 65 12.14 -7.59 -6.07
C LEU A 65 12.22 -7.29 -7.58
N LYS A 66 11.07 -7.12 -8.23
CA LYS A 66 11.02 -6.83 -9.67
C LYS A 66 11.69 -5.49 -10.05
N SER A 67 11.60 -4.48 -9.18
CA SER A 67 12.29 -3.19 -9.37
C SER A 67 13.81 -3.26 -9.20
N ALA A 68 14.36 -4.32 -8.60
CA ALA A 68 15.80 -4.52 -8.43
C ALA A 68 16.45 -5.24 -9.64
N ASP A 69 15.67 -6.00 -10.42
CA ASP A 69 16.19 -6.82 -11.53
C ASP A 69 16.36 -6.05 -12.85
N ASN A 70 15.62 -4.95 -13.07
CA ASN A 70 15.59 -4.24 -14.35
C ASN A 70 16.24 -2.84 -14.25
N GLU A 71 17.54 -2.81 -13.93
CA GLU A 71 18.27 -1.57 -13.62
C GLU A 71 18.91 -0.83 -14.81
N ASN A 72 18.77 -1.30 -16.06
CA ASN A 72 19.65 -0.84 -17.15
C ASN A 72 19.28 0.51 -17.82
N THR A 73 18.17 1.17 -17.47
CA THR A 73 17.85 2.54 -17.96
C THR A 73 16.88 3.29 -17.01
N GLU A 74 17.10 4.59 -16.75
CA GLU A 74 16.23 5.43 -15.89
C GLU A 74 14.75 5.48 -16.36
N GLU A 75 14.52 5.49 -17.67
CA GLU A 75 13.16 5.44 -18.25
C GLU A 75 12.49 4.06 -18.05
N GLY A 76 13.28 3.00 -18.09
CA GLY A 76 12.84 1.63 -17.79
C GLY A 76 12.34 1.49 -16.35
N ARG A 77 13.12 2.01 -15.38
CA ARG A 77 12.75 2.03 -13.95
C ARG A 77 11.44 2.78 -13.67
N LYS A 78 11.21 3.94 -14.31
CA LYS A 78 9.95 4.70 -14.15
C LYS A 78 8.75 3.99 -14.77
N LYS A 79 8.92 3.32 -15.90
CA LYS A 79 7.84 2.58 -16.58
C LYS A 79 7.47 1.32 -15.78
N GLU A 80 8.47 0.62 -15.26
CA GLU A 80 8.26 -0.56 -14.44
C GLU A 80 7.63 -0.22 -13.09
N SER A 81 8.11 0.81 -12.38
CA SER A 81 7.49 1.26 -11.12
C SER A 81 6.01 1.61 -11.29
N ARG A 82 5.63 2.28 -12.40
CA ARG A 82 4.21 2.56 -12.69
C ARG A 82 3.39 1.30 -12.99
N TYR A 83 3.95 0.36 -13.74
CA TYR A 83 3.29 -0.91 -14.04
C TYR A 83 3.07 -1.74 -12.77
N ASN A 84 4.06 -1.74 -11.89
CA ASN A 84 4.05 -2.43 -10.61
C ASN A 84 3.00 -1.84 -9.65
N ASP A 85 2.93 -0.51 -9.57
CA ASP A 85 1.88 0.20 -8.83
C ASP A 85 0.48 -0.15 -9.36
N TYR A 86 0.32 -0.24 -10.68
CA TYR A 86 -0.95 -0.61 -11.31
C TYR A 86 -1.39 -2.04 -10.95
N TYR A 87 -0.47 -3.01 -10.99
CA TYR A 87 -0.75 -4.40 -10.58
C TYR A 87 -1.09 -4.51 -9.10
N LEU A 88 -0.40 -3.75 -8.26
CA LEU A 88 -0.64 -3.71 -6.82
C LEU A 88 -2.04 -3.15 -6.52
N VAL A 89 -2.38 -2.00 -7.09
CA VAL A 89 -3.70 -1.37 -6.92
C VAL A 89 -4.82 -2.25 -7.47
N GLY A 90 -4.62 -2.86 -8.65
CA GLY A 90 -5.57 -3.79 -9.24
C GLY A 90 -5.88 -4.96 -8.32
N ASN A 91 -4.85 -5.61 -7.76
CA ASN A 91 -5.05 -6.71 -6.81
C ASN A 91 -5.76 -6.27 -5.53
N PHE A 92 -5.47 -5.08 -5.00
CA PHE A 92 -6.19 -4.57 -3.83
C PHE A 92 -7.67 -4.30 -4.13
N ILE A 93 -7.98 -3.71 -5.27
CA ILE A 93 -9.37 -3.46 -5.68
C ILE A 93 -10.11 -4.79 -5.86
N SER A 94 -9.50 -5.78 -6.52
CA SER A 94 -10.10 -7.11 -6.71
C SER A 94 -10.44 -7.78 -5.38
N VAL A 95 -9.50 -7.82 -4.43
CA VAL A 95 -9.73 -8.44 -3.12
C VAL A 95 -10.73 -7.64 -2.30
N ALA A 96 -10.68 -6.30 -2.35
CA ALA A 96 -11.66 -5.46 -1.66
C ALA A 96 -13.08 -5.72 -2.16
N LEU A 97 -13.27 -5.81 -3.48
CA LEU A 97 -14.55 -6.14 -4.09
C LEU A 97 -15.01 -7.55 -3.73
N SER A 98 -14.11 -8.54 -3.68
CA SER A 98 -14.45 -9.89 -3.24
C SER A 98 -14.96 -9.92 -1.79
N ILE A 99 -14.33 -9.17 -0.88
CA ILE A 99 -14.76 -9.07 0.52
C ILE A 99 -16.11 -8.34 0.62
N VAL A 100 -16.29 -7.25 -0.13
CA VAL A 100 -17.59 -6.54 -0.19
C VAL A 100 -18.70 -7.44 -0.71
N TYR A 101 -18.46 -8.17 -1.80
CA TYR A 101 -19.41 -9.11 -2.38
C TYR A 101 -19.74 -10.25 -1.41
N PHE A 102 -18.74 -10.79 -0.72
CA PHE A 102 -18.95 -11.81 0.32
C PHE A 102 -19.83 -11.30 1.45
N ASN A 103 -19.56 -10.10 1.98
CA ASN A 103 -20.38 -9.51 3.04
C ASN A 103 -21.82 -9.27 2.58
N LEU A 104 -22.03 -8.74 1.36
CA LEU A 104 -23.37 -8.50 0.79
C LEU A 104 -24.19 -9.78 0.54
N LEU A 105 -23.53 -10.92 0.37
CA LEU A 105 -24.18 -12.22 0.20
C LEU A 105 -24.47 -12.94 1.52
N GLN A 106 -23.82 -12.51 2.60
CA GLN A 106 -23.95 -13.11 3.92
C GLN A 106 -25.04 -12.41 4.77
N ASP A 107 -25.43 -11.19 4.37
CA ASP A 107 -26.67 -10.52 4.77
C ASP A 107 -27.88 -11.02 3.96
#